data_AF-A0A958YJT2-F1
#
_entry.id   AF-A0A958YJT2-F1
#
_cell.length_a   1.000
_cell.length_b   1.000
_cell.length_c   1.000
_cell.angle_alpha   90.00
_cell.angle_beta   90.00
_cell.angle_gamma   90.00
#
_symmetry.space_group_name_H-M   'P 1'
#
loop_
_entity.id
_entity.type
_entity.pdbx_description
1 polymer ?
#
loop_
_entity_poly.entity_id
_entity_poly.type
_entity_poly.pdbx_seq_one_letter_code
_entity_poly.pdbx_strand_id
1 'polypeptide(L)' 'FFMPKDIAGKEVVVNGLAFVNEVPVDEQRHYAEDGGATAEEIAAITAPKKTFSFEADGVLLKN' A
#
# COMPACT_ATOMS: atom_id res chain seq x y z
N PHE A 1 -4.79 -3.47 12.73
CA PHE A 1 -3.64 -3.60 13.65
C PHE A 1 -3.25 -2.20 14.12
N PHE A 2 -3.21 -1.94 15.43
CA PHE A 2 -3.08 -0.59 16.01
C PHE A 2 -1.61 -0.33 16.36
N MET A 3 -0.87 0.37 15.50
CA MET A 3 0.45 0.88 15.88
C MET A 3 0.27 2.00 16.92
N PRO A 4 1.01 2.00 18.05
CA PRO A 4 0.98 3.13 18.97
C PRO A 4 1.45 4.40 18.25
N LYS A 5 0.74 5.52 18.43
CA LYS A 5 1.06 6.82 17.80
C LYS A 5 2.46 7.37 18.15
N ASP A 6 3.14 6.80 19.14
CA ASP A 6 4.43 7.27 19.71
C ASP A 6 5.67 6.50 19.22
N ILE A 7 5.64 5.90 18.02
CA ILE A 7 6.81 5.22 17.44
C ILE A 7 7.71 6.14 16.59
N ALA A 8 7.37 7.42 16.47
CA ALA A 8 8.16 8.39 15.71
C ALA A 8 9.57 8.51 16.31
N GLY A 9 10.59 8.10 15.55
CA GLY A 9 12.00 8.20 15.94
C GLY A 9 12.59 6.99 16.67
N LYS A 10 11.87 5.88 16.80
CA LYS A 10 12.42 4.62 17.33
C LYS A 10 12.57 3.58 16.23
N GLU A 11 13.72 2.92 16.18
CA GLU A 11 13.91 1.72 15.35
C GLU A 11 13.04 0.59 15.91
N VAL A 12 12.00 0.23 15.17
CA VAL A 12 11.14 -0.91 15.48
C VAL A 12 11.45 -2.04 14.51
N VAL A 13 11.74 -3.22 15.04
CA VAL A 13 11.84 -4.43 14.22
C VAL A 13 10.47 -5.07 14.23
N VAL A 14 9.79 -4.98 13.09
CA VAL A 14 8.47 -5.57 12.92
C VAL A 14 8.64 -6.91 12.24
N ASN A 15 8.27 -7.99 12.94
CA ASN A 15 8.19 -9.32 12.34
C ASN A 15 6.75 -9.54 11.87
N GLY A 16 6.61 -9.86 10.60
CA GLY A 16 5.31 -10.02 9.96
C GLY A 16 5.46 -10.37 8.49
N LEU A 17 4.33 -10.65 7.85
CA LEU A 17 4.26 -10.92 6.42
C LEU A 17 4.05 -9.60 5.67
N ALA A 18 5.03 -9.24 4.84
CA ALA A 18 4.93 -8.12 3.92
C ALA A 18 4.31 -8.60 2.61
N PHE A 19 3.09 -8.16 2.34
CA PHE A 19 2.40 -8.38 1.08
C PHE A 19 2.59 -7.16 0.19
N VAL A 20 3.23 -7.36 -0.96
CA VAL A 20 3.39 -6.35 -2.00
C VAL A 20 2.42 -6.69 -3.11
N ASN A 21 1.33 -5.94 -3.22
CA ASN A 21 0.42 -6.05 -4.34
C ASN A 21 0.74 -4.93 -5.32
N GLU A 22 1.26 -5.29 -6.49
CA GLU A 22 1.47 -4.35 -7.59
C GLU A 22 0.32 -4.51 -8.58
N VAL A 23 -0.47 -3.45 -8.78
CA VAL A 23 -1.49 -3.41 -9.82
C VAL A 23 -0.90 -2.68 -11.03
N PRO A 24 -0.76 -3.33 -12.19
CA PRO A 24 -0.25 -2.70 -13.40
C PRO A 24 -1.15 -1.55 -13.87
N VAL A 25 -0.59 -0.65 -14.66
CA VAL A 25 -1.32 0.52 -15.18
C VAL A 25 -2.53 0.08 -16.00
N ASP A 26 -2.39 -0.92 -16.87
CA ASP A 26 -3.50 -1.42 -17.70
C ASP A 26 -4.68 -1.91 -16.87
N GLU A 27 -4.42 -2.66 -15.79
CA GLU A 27 -5.46 -3.16 -14.91
C GLU A 27 -6.15 -2.02 -14.14
N GLN A 28 -5.38 -1.04 -13.64
CA GLN A 28 -5.94 0.15 -13.00
C GLN A 28 -6.81 0.98 -13.95
N ARG A 29 -6.40 1.10 -15.22
CA ARG A 29 -7.15 1.81 -16.26
C ARG A 29 -8.46 1.10 -16.59
N HIS A 30 -8.42 -0.24 -16.69
CA HIS A 30 -9.63 -1.05 -16.85
C HIS A 30 -10.61 -0.87 -15.68
N TYR A 31 -10.12 -0.93 -14.45
CA TYR A 31 -10.95 -0.70 -13.26
C TYR A 31 -11.58 0.71 -13.23
N ALA A 32 -10.83 1.73 -13.65
CA ALA A 32 -11.32 3.09 -13.75
C ALA A 32 -12.37 3.23 -14.87
N GLU A 33 -12.15 2.60 -16.03
CA GLU A 33 -13.11 2.57 -17.14
C GLU A 33 -14.42 1.87 -16.74
N ASP A 34 -14.33 0.71 -16.11
CA ASP A 34 -15.49 -0.04 -15.58
C ASP A 34 -16.22 0.75 -14.48
N GLY A 35 -15.48 1.54 -13.69
CA GLY A 35 -16.01 2.43 -12.66
C GLY A 35 -16.66 3.71 -13.20
N GLY A 36 -16.61 3.95 -14.52
CA GLY A 36 -17.14 5.15 -15.15
C GLY A 36 -16.26 6.40 -14.97
N ALA A 37 -14.97 6.23 -14.68
CA ALA A 37 -14.01 7.32 -14.65
C ALA A 37 -13.86 7.95 -16.03
N THR A 38 -13.49 9.22 -16.06
CA THR A 38 -13.29 9.95 -17.32
C THR A 38 -11.97 9.57 -17.99
N ALA A 39 -11.87 9.76 -19.31
CA ALA A 39 -10.64 9.47 -20.05
C ALA A 39 -9.41 10.23 -19.51
N GLU A 40 -9.61 11.43 -18.95
CA GLU A 40 -8.55 12.21 -18.30
C GLU A 40 -8.05 11.54 -17.02
N GLU A 41 -8.95 10.99 -16.20
CA GLU A 41 -8.58 10.26 -14.97
C GLU A 41 -7.86 8.95 -15.30
N ILE A 42 -8.31 8.24 -16.35
CA ILE A 42 -7.66 7.03 -16.85
C ILE A 42 -6.25 7.36 -17.40
N ALA A 43 -6.10 8.48 -18.11
CA ALA A 43 -4.82 8.93 -18.65
C ALA A 43 -3.85 9.42 -17.56
N ALA A 44 -4.36 9.91 -16.43
CA ALA A 44 -3.54 10.28 -15.28
C ALA A 44 -2.88 9.06 -14.60
N ILE A 45 -3.39 7.84 -14.83
CA ILE A 45 -2.78 6.59 -14.35
C ILE A 45 -1.58 6.24 -15.23
N THR A 46 -0.42 6.76 -14.86
CA THR A 46 0.86 6.56 -15.58
C THR A 46 1.84 5.67 -14.85
N ALA A 47 1.53 5.30 -13.61
CA ALA A 47 2.40 4.48 -12.76
C ALA A 47 1.64 3.29 -12.15
N PRO A 48 2.30 2.13 -12.01
CA PRO A 48 1.72 0.99 -11.32
C PRO A 48 1.49 1.33 -9.84
N LYS A 49 0.34 0.93 -9.31
CA LYS A 49 -0.02 1.19 -7.92
C LYS A 49 0.47 0.03 -7.07
N LYS A 50 1.52 0.31 -6.30
CA LYS A 50 2.03 -0.60 -5.28
C LYS A 50 1.29 -0.36 -3.98
N THR A 51 0.51 -1.35 -3.58
CA THR A 51 -0.09 -1.39 -2.25
C THR A 51 0.78 -2.26 -1.38
N PHE A 52 1.43 -1.64 -0.40
CA PHE A 52 2.20 -2.34 0.61
C PHE A 52 1.26 -2.62 1.79
N SER A 53 0.93 -3.90 1.97
CA SER A 53 0.17 -4.35 3.12
C SER A 53 1.12 -5.12 4.02
N PHE A 54 1.28 -4.67 5.26
CA PHE A 54 2.13 -5.32 6.23
C PHE A 54 1.27 -5.87 7.36
N GLU A 55 1.19 -7.19 7.46
CA GLU A 55 0.53 -7.87 8.57
C GLU A 55 1.59 -8.22 9.62
N ALA A 56 1.60 -7.47 10.72
CA ALA A 56 2.55 -7.67 11.81
C ALA A 56 1.99 -8.74 12.78
N ASP A 57 2.72 -9.83 13.00
CA ASP A 57 2.38 -10.80 14.04
C ASP A 57 2.84 -10.34 15.43
N GLY A 58 3.88 -9.49 15.48
CA GLY A 58 4.40 -8.93 16.73
C GLY A 58 5.34 -7.75 16.49
N VAL A 59 5.29 -6.78 17.41
CA VAL A 59 6.17 -5.61 17.40
C VAL A 59 7.15 -5.75 18.56
N LEU A 60 8.45 -5.80 18.28
CA LEU A 60 9.49 -5.80 19.31
C LEU A 60 10.12 -4.40 19.35
N LEU A 61 9.88 -3.64 20.43
CA LEU A 61 10.62 -2.42 20.70
C LEU A 61 11.99 -2.79 21.25
N LYS A 62 13.07 -2.42 20.55
CA LYS A 62 14.41 -2.44 21.14
C LYS A 62 14.53 -1.27 22.11
N ASN A 63 14.89 -1.58 23.36
CA ASN A 63 15.38 -0.61 24.34
C ASN A 63 16.84 -0.27 24.06
#